data_AF-G0QYT3-F1
#
_entry.id   AF-G0QYT3-F1
#
_cell.length_a   1.000
_cell.length_b   1.000
_cell.length_c   1.000
_cell.angle_alpha   90.00
_cell.angle_beta   90.00
_cell.angle_gamma   90.00
#
_symmetry.space_group_name_H-M   'P 1'
#
loop_
_entity.id
_entity.type
_entity.pdbx_description
1 polymer ?
#
loop_
_entity_poly.entity_id
_entity_poly.type
_entity_poly.pdbx_seq_one_letter_code
_entity_poly.pdbx_strand_id
1 'polypeptide(L)'
;MKFNISYPVTGGQKCIEIDDDKKCNVFMDKRIGQEVQADSLGDEFKGYVFKIAGGNDKQGFPMKQGVFAKGRVRLLLSAGHSCFTERRSGFKKRKSVRGCIVGPDMRVLALQVVKKGEKEIEGVTDVNLPRKLGPKRANKIKKLFGLKKEDDQILVKKSVIRRTFKSGTGKERVKCTKIQRLITPERLRRKRVYLLEKKSRSQKTKAAREEYEKFLVEWRKQRNTTAQKVIEEPKKTVPVAADNKNNKNAPVQKQPVVNKKQQPLAKNTTAVQQTAAQKKTAPVPAKASAATTQKAPVQKAPVAEKKAPVAEKKAPVAEKKAPVPTEKKTGKK
;
A
#
# COMPACT_ATOMS: atom_id res chain seq x y z
N MET A 1 -14.15 27.06 -36.37
CA MET A 1 -13.75 26.27 -35.16
C MET A 1 -12.36 25.66 -35.36
N LYS A 2 -11.59 25.42 -34.29
CA LYS A 2 -10.32 24.67 -34.36
C LYS A 2 -10.51 23.21 -33.95
N PHE A 3 -9.83 22.31 -34.64
CA PHE A 3 -9.84 20.87 -34.37
C PHE A 3 -8.43 20.39 -34.06
N ASN A 4 -8.19 19.95 -32.83
CA ASN A 4 -6.96 19.29 -32.45
C ASN A 4 -7.12 17.78 -32.69
N ILE A 5 -6.60 17.29 -33.82
CA ILE A 5 -6.75 15.91 -34.26
C ILE A 5 -5.52 15.12 -33.84
N SER A 6 -5.75 13.97 -33.19
CA SER A 6 -4.70 13.06 -32.74
C SER A 6 -4.92 11.65 -33.27
N TYR A 7 -3.83 10.98 -33.67
CA TYR A 7 -3.86 9.58 -34.07
C TYR A 7 -3.03 8.72 -33.10
N PRO A 8 -3.66 7.89 -32.25
CA PRO A 8 -2.96 7.15 -31.20
C PRO A 8 -1.98 6.08 -31.68
N VAL A 9 -2.16 5.57 -32.90
CA VAL A 9 -1.33 4.48 -33.44
C VAL A 9 0.08 4.98 -33.69
N THR A 10 0.20 6.11 -34.38
CA THR A 10 1.49 6.73 -34.72
C THR A 10 1.94 7.78 -33.71
N GLY A 11 1.02 8.35 -32.93
CA GLY A 11 1.28 9.47 -32.03
C GLY A 11 1.30 10.84 -32.71
N GLY A 12 0.88 10.93 -33.98
CA GLY A 12 0.77 12.19 -34.71
C GLY A 12 -0.36 13.08 -34.16
N GLN A 13 -0.15 14.40 -34.26
CA GLN A 13 -1.09 15.41 -33.82
C GLN A 13 -0.98 16.66 -34.69
N LYS A 14 -2.12 17.21 -35.12
CA LYS A 14 -2.19 18.47 -35.87
C LYS A 14 -3.44 19.24 -35.48
N CYS A 15 -3.29 20.55 -35.35
CA CYS A 15 -4.42 21.46 -35.19
C CYS A 15 -4.83 22.00 -36.56
N ILE A 16 -6.09 21.82 -36.93
CA ILE A 16 -6.66 22.29 -38.19
C ILE A 16 -7.73 23.33 -37.87
N GLU A 17 -7.78 24.41 -38.62
CA GLU A 17 -8.80 25.45 -38.50
C GLU A 17 -9.79 25.29 -39.66
N ILE A 18 -11.08 25.23 -39.32
CA ILE A 18 -12.18 25.12 -40.29
C ILE A 18 -13.20 26.18 -39.91
N ASP A 19 -13.35 27.20 -40.76
CA ASP A 19 -14.25 28.33 -40.50
C ASP A 19 -15.64 28.14 -41.09
N ASP A 20 -15.82 27.17 -41.98
CA ASP A 20 -17.13 26.84 -42.55
C ASP A 20 -18.05 26.16 -41.52
N ASP A 21 -19.12 26.86 -41.15
CA ASP A 21 -20.13 26.39 -40.20
C ASP A 21 -20.88 25.14 -40.70
N LYS A 22 -21.08 24.97 -42.01
CA LYS A 22 -21.77 23.79 -42.56
C LYS A 22 -20.98 22.51 -42.27
N LYS A 23 -19.66 22.58 -42.40
CA LYS A 23 -18.75 21.47 -42.08
C LYS A 23 -18.72 21.19 -40.58
N CYS A 24 -18.75 22.23 -39.76
CA CYS A 24 -18.75 22.11 -38.30
C CYS A 24 -20.06 21.58 -37.73
N ASN A 25 -21.19 21.73 -38.45
CA ASN A 25 -22.52 21.34 -37.99
C ASN A 25 -22.62 19.85 -37.61
N VAL A 26 -21.85 18.99 -38.28
CA VAL A 26 -21.82 17.55 -37.99
C VAL A 26 -21.39 17.23 -36.55
N PHE A 27 -20.69 18.15 -35.88
CA PHE A 27 -20.27 17.98 -34.48
C PHE A 27 -21.28 18.55 -33.47
N MET A 28 -22.25 19.34 -33.89
CA MET A 28 -23.19 20.01 -33.00
C MET A 28 -24.11 19.00 -32.32
N ASP A 29 -24.43 19.28 -31.06
CA ASP A 29 -25.30 18.46 -30.20
C ASP A 29 -24.82 17.01 -29.98
N LYS A 30 -23.59 16.71 -30.42
CA LYS A 30 -22.89 15.48 -30.09
C LYS A 30 -22.23 15.60 -28.73
N ARG A 31 -22.11 14.48 -28.03
CA ARG A 31 -21.45 14.39 -26.73
C ARG A 31 -20.02 13.88 -26.85
N ILE A 32 -19.17 14.24 -25.89
CA ILE A 32 -17.84 13.64 -25.73
C ILE A 32 -17.96 12.11 -25.78
N GLY A 33 -17.09 11.49 -26.57
CA GLY A 33 -16.97 10.05 -26.74
C GLY A 33 -17.81 9.49 -27.88
N GLN A 34 -18.66 10.30 -28.54
CA GLN A 34 -19.35 9.86 -29.75
C GLN A 34 -18.41 9.79 -30.95
N GLU A 35 -18.69 8.84 -31.82
CA GLU A 35 -18.06 8.69 -33.12
C GLU A 35 -18.79 9.54 -34.16
N VAL A 36 -18.01 10.15 -35.04
CA VAL A 36 -18.45 11.11 -36.04
C VAL A 36 -17.74 10.77 -37.33
N GLN A 37 -18.53 10.52 -38.38
CA GLN A 37 -18.00 10.42 -39.74
C GLN A 37 -17.49 11.79 -40.17
N ALA A 38 -16.27 11.81 -40.71
CA ALA A 38 -15.56 13.02 -41.07
C ALA A 38 -15.71 13.41 -42.55
N ASP A 39 -16.48 12.63 -43.32
CA ASP A 39 -16.67 12.82 -44.77
C ASP A 39 -17.10 14.25 -45.13
N SER A 40 -17.93 14.87 -44.29
CA SER A 40 -18.43 16.24 -44.52
C SER A 40 -17.41 17.35 -44.26
N LEU A 41 -16.23 17.05 -43.68
CA LEU A 41 -15.19 18.05 -43.45
C LEU A 41 -14.41 18.39 -44.73
N GLY A 42 -14.29 17.44 -45.64
CA GLY A 42 -13.58 17.59 -46.92
C GLY A 42 -13.01 16.26 -47.42
N ASP A 43 -12.50 16.28 -48.65
CA ASP A 43 -12.06 15.06 -49.34
C ASP A 43 -10.89 14.35 -48.64
N GLU A 44 -10.05 15.09 -47.92
CA GLU A 44 -8.93 14.55 -47.13
C GLU A 44 -9.41 13.67 -45.97
N PHE A 45 -10.61 13.93 -45.47
CA PHE A 45 -11.21 13.25 -44.32
C PHE A 45 -12.20 12.16 -44.74
N LYS A 46 -12.29 11.87 -46.03
CA LYS A 46 -13.18 10.83 -46.54
C LYS A 46 -12.78 9.45 -46.00
N GLY A 47 -13.76 8.72 -45.46
CA GLY A 47 -13.59 7.44 -44.80
C GLY A 47 -13.04 7.51 -43.37
N TYR A 48 -12.71 8.71 -42.86
CA TYR A 48 -12.25 8.86 -41.49
C TYR A 48 -13.41 8.85 -40.50
N VAL A 49 -13.20 8.15 -39.39
CA VAL A 49 -14.10 8.20 -38.23
C VAL A 49 -13.35 8.81 -37.06
N PHE A 50 -13.87 9.94 -36.57
CA PHE A 50 -13.34 10.62 -35.41
C PHE A 50 -14.18 10.36 -34.18
N LYS A 51 -13.54 10.22 -33.04
CA LYS A 51 -14.18 10.25 -31.73
C LYS A 51 -13.93 11.60 -31.08
N ILE A 52 -14.97 12.24 -30.57
CA ILE A 52 -14.84 13.48 -29.81
C ILE A 52 -14.17 13.15 -28.47
N ALA A 53 -12.90 13.53 -28.29
CA ALA A 53 -12.13 13.26 -27.08
C ALA A 53 -12.34 14.33 -26.00
N GLY A 54 -12.78 15.54 -26.40
CA GLY A 54 -13.02 16.67 -25.51
C GLY A 54 -12.98 17.99 -26.27
N GLY A 55 -12.70 19.08 -25.56
CA GLY A 55 -12.62 20.40 -26.17
C GLY A 55 -12.47 21.50 -25.14
N ASN A 56 -12.27 22.72 -25.64
CA ASN A 56 -12.20 23.94 -24.86
C ASN A 56 -13.16 24.99 -25.42
N ASP A 57 -13.83 25.67 -24.50
CA ASP A 57 -14.67 26.85 -24.76
C ASP A 57 -13.84 28.03 -25.26
N LYS A 58 -14.49 29.03 -25.87
CA LYS A 58 -13.91 30.32 -26.25
C LYS A 58 -13.16 30.99 -25.09
N GLN A 59 -13.61 30.80 -23.86
CA GLN A 59 -12.95 31.33 -22.65
C GLN A 59 -11.96 30.33 -21.99
N GLY A 60 -11.64 29.22 -22.66
CA GLY A 60 -10.64 28.26 -22.18
C GLY A 60 -11.14 27.24 -21.15
N PHE A 61 -12.44 27.21 -20.85
CA PHE A 61 -13.00 26.18 -19.94
C PHE A 61 -13.02 24.81 -20.65
N PRO A 62 -12.41 23.77 -20.05
CA PRO A 62 -12.38 22.43 -20.64
C PRO A 62 -13.72 21.72 -20.47
N MET A 63 -14.08 20.86 -21.44
CA MET A 63 -15.26 20.00 -21.35
C MET A 63 -15.09 18.89 -20.29
N LYS A 64 -16.18 18.50 -19.64
CA LYS A 64 -16.22 17.39 -18.68
C LYS A 64 -17.25 16.34 -19.07
N GLN A 65 -16.78 15.11 -19.23
CA GLN A 65 -17.65 13.96 -19.50
C GLN A 65 -18.63 13.72 -18.34
N GLY A 66 -19.89 13.42 -18.69
CA GLY A 66 -20.98 13.17 -17.73
C GLY A 66 -21.78 14.41 -17.32
N VAL A 67 -21.35 15.62 -17.71
CA VAL A 67 -22.13 16.85 -17.48
C VAL A 67 -22.99 17.12 -18.71
N PHE A 68 -24.23 16.61 -18.72
CA PHE A 68 -25.16 16.73 -19.85
C PHE A 68 -25.73 18.14 -19.99
N ALA A 69 -24.87 19.08 -20.39
CA ALA A 69 -25.25 20.44 -20.72
C ALA A 69 -24.48 20.89 -21.97
N LYS A 70 -25.12 21.73 -22.78
CA LYS A 70 -24.49 22.53 -23.84
C LYS A 70 -24.00 23.87 -23.28
N GLY A 71 -23.84 24.02 -21.97
CA GLY A 71 -23.43 25.24 -21.29
C GLY A 71 -22.24 25.01 -20.36
N ARG A 72 -21.88 26.03 -19.58
CA ARG A 72 -20.99 25.85 -18.42
C ARG A 72 -21.80 25.61 -17.16
N VAL A 73 -21.28 24.76 -16.29
CA VAL A 73 -21.88 24.43 -14.99
C VAL A 73 -20.81 24.55 -13.91
N ARG A 74 -21.20 25.03 -12.72
CA ARG A 74 -20.31 25.14 -11.55
C ARG A 74 -20.47 23.93 -10.62
N LEU A 75 -19.50 23.03 -10.67
CA LEU A 75 -19.48 21.80 -9.89
C LEU A 75 -18.47 21.87 -8.75
N LEU A 76 -18.77 21.22 -7.62
CA LEU A 76 -17.82 20.99 -6.54
C LEU A 76 -16.93 19.78 -6.90
N LEU A 77 -15.66 20.01 -7.22
CA LEU A 77 -14.73 18.96 -7.63
C LEU A 77 -13.81 18.54 -6.47
N SER A 78 -13.62 17.23 -6.31
CA SER A 78 -12.66 16.56 -5.43
C SER A 78 -11.55 15.82 -6.20
N ALA A 79 -10.64 15.17 -5.46
CA ALA A 79 -9.60 14.31 -6.00
C ALA A 79 -10.14 13.27 -7.02
N GLY A 80 -9.39 13.01 -8.08
CA GLY A 80 -9.74 12.05 -9.13
C GLY A 80 -10.68 12.58 -10.23
N HIS A 81 -11.34 13.73 -10.02
CA HIS A 81 -12.12 14.35 -11.09
C HIS A 81 -11.25 15.06 -12.13
N SER A 82 -11.61 14.93 -13.41
CA SER A 82 -11.08 15.77 -14.48
C SER A 82 -11.34 17.26 -14.23
N CYS A 83 -10.48 18.11 -14.81
CA CYS A 83 -10.49 19.58 -14.69
C CYS A 83 -10.12 20.12 -13.29
N PHE A 84 -9.61 19.26 -12.40
CA PHE A 84 -9.23 19.60 -11.04
C PHE A 84 -7.92 18.95 -10.61
N THR A 85 -7.16 19.65 -9.77
CA THR A 85 -5.94 19.17 -9.13
C THR A 85 -6.05 19.44 -7.64
N GLU A 86 -5.92 18.39 -6.85
CA GLU A 86 -5.95 18.47 -5.39
C GLU A 86 -4.63 19.06 -4.86
N ARG A 87 -4.71 20.17 -4.11
CA ARG A 87 -3.53 20.82 -3.50
C ARG A 87 -3.24 20.34 -2.08
N ARG A 88 -4.28 19.91 -1.37
CA ARG A 88 -4.23 19.36 -0.01
C ARG A 88 -5.21 18.20 0.06
N SER A 89 -4.88 17.16 0.82
CA SER A 89 -5.76 16.00 0.99
C SER A 89 -7.16 16.44 1.45
N GLY A 90 -8.20 15.97 0.78
CA GLY A 90 -9.59 16.31 1.04
C GLY A 90 -10.04 17.65 0.45
N PHE A 91 -9.17 18.38 -0.27
CA PHE A 91 -9.53 19.67 -0.84
C PHE A 91 -10.61 19.51 -1.91
N LYS A 92 -11.71 20.25 -1.75
CA LYS A 92 -12.78 20.38 -2.73
C LYS A 92 -12.89 21.83 -3.18
N LYS A 93 -13.09 22.05 -4.48
CA LYS A 93 -13.29 23.41 -5.02
C LYS A 93 -14.43 23.45 -6.02
N ARG A 94 -15.32 24.43 -5.85
CA ARG A 94 -16.34 24.74 -6.85
C ARG A 94 -15.69 25.41 -8.06
N LYS A 95 -15.69 24.75 -9.22
CA LYS A 95 -15.13 25.25 -10.47
C LYS A 95 -16.18 25.26 -11.57
N SER A 96 -16.12 26.27 -12.44
CA SER A 96 -16.87 26.30 -13.69
C SER A 96 -16.21 25.33 -14.68
N VAL A 97 -17.02 24.48 -15.30
CA VAL A 97 -16.57 23.51 -16.29
C VAL A 97 -17.56 23.51 -17.44
N ARG A 98 -17.07 23.27 -18.66
CA ARG A 98 -17.92 23.15 -19.83
C ARG A 98 -18.60 21.77 -19.83
N GLY A 99 -19.87 21.71 -20.22
CA GLY A 99 -20.60 20.45 -20.35
C GLY A 99 -20.09 19.56 -21.48
N CYS A 100 -20.61 18.34 -21.57
CA CYS A 100 -20.14 17.35 -22.53
C CYS A 100 -20.76 17.49 -23.93
N ILE A 101 -21.79 18.31 -24.11
CA ILE A 101 -22.47 18.51 -25.39
C ILE A 101 -21.77 19.64 -26.15
N VAL A 102 -21.41 19.35 -27.40
CA VAL A 102 -20.76 20.30 -28.29
C VAL A 102 -21.77 21.38 -28.72
N GLY A 103 -21.32 22.63 -28.67
CA GLY A 103 -22.10 23.78 -29.12
C GLY A 103 -21.26 24.81 -29.86
N PRO A 104 -21.90 25.84 -30.43
CA PRO A 104 -21.23 26.88 -31.22
C PRO A 104 -20.32 27.79 -30.37
N ASP A 105 -20.44 27.71 -29.05
CA ASP A 105 -19.58 28.40 -28.09
C ASP A 105 -18.22 27.70 -27.89
N MET A 106 -17.99 26.55 -28.52
CA MET A 106 -16.68 25.89 -28.52
C MET A 106 -15.69 26.60 -29.44
N ARG A 107 -14.44 26.74 -28.99
CA ARG A 107 -13.35 27.25 -29.83
C ARG A 107 -12.49 26.13 -30.39
N VAL A 108 -12.20 25.13 -29.57
CA VAL A 108 -11.36 23.98 -29.93
C VAL A 108 -12.10 22.69 -29.60
N LEU A 109 -12.17 21.77 -30.55
CA LEU A 109 -12.57 20.38 -30.31
C LEU A 109 -11.36 19.46 -30.41
N ALA A 110 -11.20 18.55 -29.46
CA ALA A 110 -10.19 17.51 -29.50
C ALA A 110 -10.80 16.26 -30.13
N LEU A 111 -10.22 15.81 -31.23
CA LEU A 111 -10.66 14.65 -31.99
C LEU A 111 -9.59 13.55 -31.95
N GLN A 112 -10.06 12.31 -31.86
CA GLN A 112 -9.22 11.13 -31.91
C GLN A 112 -9.60 10.29 -33.13
N VAL A 113 -8.64 9.96 -33.98
CA VAL A 113 -8.87 9.06 -35.12
C VAL A 113 -9.10 7.63 -34.61
N VAL A 114 -10.27 7.07 -34.94
CA VAL A 114 -10.65 5.68 -34.62
C VAL A 114 -10.43 4.78 -35.83
N LYS A 115 -10.90 5.22 -37.00
CA LYS A 115 -10.68 4.53 -38.28
C LYS A 115 -9.95 5.49 -39.23
N LYS A 116 -8.86 5.01 -39.83
CA LYS A 116 -8.11 5.73 -40.87
C LYS A 116 -8.88 5.62 -42.19
N GLY A 117 -9.06 6.74 -42.89
CA GLY A 117 -9.60 6.76 -44.25
C GLY A 117 -8.54 6.42 -45.30
N GLU A 118 -8.89 6.61 -46.56
CA GLU A 118 -8.03 6.27 -47.71
C GLU A 118 -6.86 7.24 -47.88
N LYS A 119 -7.14 8.55 -47.82
CA LYS A 119 -6.13 9.61 -47.95
C LYS A 119 -5.37 9.80 -46.64
N GLU A 120 -4.12 10.25 -46.72
CA GLU A 120 -3.34 10.56 -45.52
C GLU A 120 -3.51 12.02 -45.10
N ILE A 121 -3.57 12.25 -43.80
CA ILE A 121 -3.57 13.57 -43.20
C ILE A 121 -2.14 13.88 -42.77
N GLU A 122 -1.56 14.91 -43.38
CA GLU A 122 -0.21 15.40 -43.06
C GLU A 122 -0.04 15.65 -41.55
N GLY A 123 1.09 15.21 -40.98
CA GLY A 123 1.41 15.43 -39.58
C GLY A 123 0.59 14.59 -38.58
N VAL A 124 -0.45 13.89 -39.02
CA VAL A 124 -1.30 13.03 -38.18
C VAL A 124 -1.08 11.56 -38.51
N THR A 125 -1.33 11.16 -39.76
CA THR A 125 -1.23 9.75 -40.17
C THR A 125 0.08 9.37 -40.85
N ASP A 126 0.74 10.35 -41.46
CA ASP A 126 2.02 10.18 -42.16
C ASP A 126 3.19 9.94 -41.19
N VAL A 127 3.28 10.72 -40.12
CA VAL A 127 4.40 10.64 -39.17
C VAL A 127 4.29 9.39 -38.30
N ASN A 128 5.40 8.69 -38.06
CA ASN A 128 5.52 7.60 -37.09
C ASN A 128 6.48 7.98 -35.94
N LEU A 129 5.95 8.32 -34.76
CA LEU A 129 6.77 8.75 -33.63
C LEU A 129 7.27 7.55 -32.81
N PRO A 130 8.60 7.43 -32.58
CA PRO A 130 9.15 6.34 -31.79
C PRO A 130 8.80 6.48 -30.29
N ARG A 131 8.41 5.37 -29.67
CA ARG A 131 8.13 5.33 -28.22
C ARG A 131 9.42 5.29 -27.42
N LYS A 132 9.76 6.42 -26.79
CA LYS A 132 10.99 6.61 -26.01
C LYS A 132 11.14 5.71 -24.79
N LEU A 133 10.03 5.39 -24.10
CA LEU A 133 10.07 4.68 -22.81
C LEU A 133 9.60 3.23 -22.96
N GLY A 134 10.54 2.30 -22.76
CA GLY A 134 10.25 0.88 -22.69
C GLY A 134 9.67 0.41 -21.33
N PRO A 135 9.31 -0.88 -21.21
CA PRO A 135 8.79 -1.45 -19.99
C PRO A 135 9.84 -1.51 -18.87
N LYS A 136 9.48 -1.02 -17.67
CA LYS A 136 10.35 -1.04 -16.47
C LYS A 136 10.15 -2.26 -15.55
N ARG A 137 8.96 -2.85 -15.55
CA ARG A 137 8.60 -3.96 -14.64
C ARG A 137 8.98 -5.30 -15.29
N ALA A 138 9.60 -6.22 -14.54
CA ALA A 138 10.04 -7.53 -15.05
C ALA A 138 8.96 -8.24 -15.89
N ASN A 139 7.74 -8.39 -15.37
CA ASN A 139 6.65 -9.05 -16.11
C ASN A 139 6.23 -8.29 -17.39
N LYS A 140 6.38 -6.97 -17.45
CA LYS A 140 6.09 -6.20 -18.68
C LYS A 140 7.20 -6.39 -19.72
N ILE A 141 8.45 -6.56 -19.28
CA ILE A 141 9.57 -6.91 -20.15
C ILE A 141 9.34 -8.31 -20.72
N LYS A 142 9.01 -9.30 -19.86
CA LYS A 142 8.69 -10.66 -20.31
C LYS A 142 7.60 -10.68 -21.39
N LYS A 143 6.49 -9.99 -21.15
CA LYS A 143 5.39 -9.88 -22.14
C LYS A 143 5.82 -9.26 -23.47
N LEU A 144 6.65 -8.22 -23.44
CA LEU A 144 7.08 -7.54 -24.66
C LEU A 144 7.97 -8.43 -25.54
N PHE A 145 8.85 -9.22 -24.92
CA PHE A 145 9.78 -10.09 -25.63
C PHE A 145 9.33 -11.55 -25.73
N GLY A 146 8.07 -11.85 -25.38
CA GLY A 146 7.54 -13.22 -25.40
C GLY A 146 8.24 -14.20 -24.45
N LEU A 147 8.92 -13.72 -23.40
CA LEU A 147 9.62 -14.57 -22.44
C LEU A 147 8.61 -15.32 -21.56
N LYS A 148 8.88 -16.61 -21.35
CA LYS A 148 8.09 -17.46 -20.46
C LYS A 148 8.36 -17.08 -18.99
N LYS A 149 7.49 -17.55 -18.10
CA LYS A 149 7.60 -17.23 -16.68
C LYS A 149 8.77 -17.97 -16.05
N GLU A 150 9.00 -19.18 -16.52
CA GLU A 150 10.02 -20.15 -16.15
C GLU A 150 11.41 -19.69 -16.58
N ASP A 151 11.49 -18.88 -17.64
CA ASP A 151 12.74 -18.33 -18.14
C ASP A 151 13.51 -17.59 -17.04
N ASP A 152 14.83 -17.76 -17.14
CA ASP A 152 15.79 -17.23 -16.20
C ASP A 152 15.74 -15.71 -16.10
N GLN A 153 15.97 -15.22 -14.89
CA GLN A 153 15.91 -13.79 -14.62
C GLN A 153 17.08 -13.03 -15.26
N ILE A 154 18.14 -13.73 -15.66
CA ILE A 154 19.26 -13.17 -16.41
C ILE A 154 18.80 -12.78 -17.82
N LEU A 155 17.93 -13.57 -18.44
CA LEU A 155 17.40 -13.27 -19.77
C LEU A 155 16.61 -11.95 -19.75
N VAL A 156 15.79 -11.74 -18.72
CA VAL A 156 15.06 -10.49 -18.48
C VAL A 156 16.00 -9.29 -18.30
N LYS A 157 17.18 -9.47 -17.68
CA LYS A 157 18.18 -8.40 -17.52
C LYS A 157 18.83 -8.03 -18.85
N LYS A 158 19.14 -9.03 -19.68
CA LYS A 158 19.76 -8.84 -21.00
C LYS A 158 18.78 -8.22 -22.00
N SER A 159 17.49 -8.54 -21.91
CA SER A 159 16.45 -8.04 -22.81
C SER A 159 15.98 -6.61 -22.49
N VAL A 160 16.64 -5.87 -21.58
CA VAL A 160 16.22 -4.49 -21.27
C VAL A 160 16.59 -3.55 -22.41
N ILE A 161 15.59 -2.82 -22.92
CA ILE A 161 15.80 -1.78 -23.92
C ILE A 161 16.72 -0.68 -23.36
N ARG A 162 17.80 -0.40 -24.08
CA ARG A 162 18.75 0.68 -23.78
C ARG A 162 18.54 1.83 -24.76
N ARG A 163 18.80 3.05 -24.29
CA ARG A 163 18.71 4.27 -25.11
C ARG A 163 20.09 4.84 -25.31
N THR A 164 20.55 4.85 -26.56
CA THR A 164 21.70 5.62 -27.05
C THR A 164 21.24 7.04 -27.39
N PHE A 165 22.01 8.05 -26.98
CA PHE A 165 21.75 9.45 -27.39
C PHE A 165 23.03 10.28 -27.29
N LYS A 166 23.15 11.30 -28.14
CA LYS A 166 24.18 12.33 -28.05
C LYS A 166 23.79 13.38 -27.00
N SER A 167 24.72 13.68 -26.11
CA SER A 167 24.61 14.78 -25.14
C SER A 167 24.69 16.13 -25.87
N GLY A 168 24.23 17.22 -25.24
CA GLY A 168 24.45 18.58 -25.78
C GLY A 168 25.94 18.92 -25.94
N THR A 169 26.81 18.24 -25.19
CA THR A 169 28.29 18.30 -25.30
C THR A 169 28.87 17.36 -26.37
N GLY A 170 28.07 16.83 -27.30
CA GLY A 170 28.49 15.89 -28.36
C GLY A 170 28.76 14.44 -27.92
N LYS A 171 29.01 14.18 -26.62
CA LYS A 171 29.33 12.84 -26.11
C LYS A 171 28.17 11.85 -26.25
N GLU A 172 28.45 10.67 -26.79
CA GLU A 172 27.49 9.57 -26.87
C GLU A 172 27.33 8.87 -25.51
N ARG A 173 26.08 8.64 -25.11
CA ARG A 173 25.75 7.97 -23.85
C ARG A 173 24.68 6.92 -24.04
N VAL A 174 24.85 5.80 -23.33
CA VAL A 174 23.87 4.72 -23.26
C VAL A 174 23.25 4.68 -21.87
N LYS A 175 21.92 4.83 -21.80
CA LYS A 175 21.17 4.72 -20.53
C LYS A 175 20.20 3.56 -20.58
N CYS A 176 19.99 2.91 -19.42
CA CYS A 176 18.99 1.87 -19.24
C CYS A 176 18.17 2.12 -17.96
N THR A 177 17.02 1.46 -17.84
CA THR A 177 16.17 1.60 -16.66
C THR A 177 16.43 0.46 -15.66
N LYS A 178 16.36 0.77 -14.36
CA LYS A 178 16.37 -0.25 -13.31
C LYS A 178 15.11 -1.10 -13.40
N ILE A 179 15.27 -2.42 -13.53
CA ILE A 179 14.14 -3.36 -13.58
C ILE A 179 13.48 -3.44 -12.20
N GLN A 180 12.18 -3.15 -12.15
CA GLN A 180 11.39 -3.31 -10.94
C GLN A 180 10.73 -4.69 -10.90
N ARG A 181 10.61 -5.25 -9.67
CA ARG A 181 9.99 -6.57 -9.38
C ARG A 181 10.76 -7.77 -9.92
N LEU A 182 12.03 -7.61 -10.28
CA LEU A 182 12.90 -8.75 -10.59
C LEU A 182 13.03 -9.67 -9.35
N ILE A 183 13.13 -10.98 -9.58
CA ILE A 183 13.46 -11.93 -8.52
C ILE A 183 15.00 -11.97 -8.44
N THR A 184 15.54 -11.54 -7.31
CA THR A 184 16.99 -11.46 -7.07
C THR A 184 17.39 -12.31 -5.87
N PRO A 185 18.66 -12.74 -5.76
CA PRO A 185 19.18 -13.48 -4.61
C PRO A 185 18.91 -12.76 -3.28
N GLU A 186 19.07 -11.43 -3.24
CA GLU A 186 18.74 -10.62 -2.07
C GLU A 186 17.28 -10.74 -1.65
N ARG A 187 16.35 -10.74 -2.61
CA ARG A 187 14.91 -10.86 -2.32
C ARG A 187 14.57 -12.23 -1.77
N LEU A 188 15.20 -13.28 -2.30
CA LEU A 188 15.10 -14.65 -1.78
C LEU A 188 15.71 -14.74 -0.37
N ARG A 189 16.88 -14.14 -0.14
CA ARG A 189 17.53 -14.06 1.17
C ARG A 189 16.64 -13.37 2.20
N ARG A 190 16.12 -12.18 1.90
CA ARG A 190 15.20 -11.45 2.81
C ARG A 190 13.97 -12.29 3.15
N LYS A 191 13.42 -13.03 2.18
CA LYS A 191 12.29 -13.95 2.43
C LYS A 191 12.69 -15.10 3.36
N ARG A 192 13.85 -15.73 3.15
CA ARG A 192 14.37 -16.81 4.01
C ARG A 192 14.62 -16.30 5.44
N VAL A 193 15.31 -15.16 5.58
CA VAL A 193 15.60 -14.53 6.88
C VAL A 193 14.31 -14.22 7.64
N TYR A 194 13.31 -13.61 6.98
CA TYR A 194 12.01 -13.35 7.61
C TYR A 194 11.33 -14.63 8.14
N LEU A 195 11.38 -15.72 7.37
CA LEU A 195 10.83 -17.01 7.79
C LEU A 195 11.62 -17.63 8.95
N LEU A 196 12.95 -17.50 8.93
CA LEU A 196 13.83 -17.96 10.01
C LEU A 196 13.59 -17.17 11.29
N GLU A 197 13.48 -15.85 11.23
CA GLU A 197 13.14 -15.01 12.39
C GLU A 197 11.79 -15.40 12.99
N LYS A 198 10.79 -15.68 12.15
CA LYS A 198 9.47 -16.16 12.62
C LYS A 198 9.59 -17.48 13.39
N LYS A 199 10.40 -18.42 12.89
CA LYS A 199 10.68 -19.70 13.57
C LYS A 199 11.46 -19.50 14.86
N SER A 200 12.52 -18.68 14.84
CA SER A 200 13.36 -18.37 15.98
C SER A 200 12.57 -17.72 17.12
N ARG A 201 11.65 -16.78 16.80
CA ARG A 201 10.73 -16.21 17.81
C ARG A 201 9.88 -17.28 18.47
N SER A 202 9.31 -18.20 17.69
CA SER A 202 8.51 -19.30 18.22
C SER A 202 9.34 -20.24 19.11
N GLN A 203 10.55 -20.62 18.66
CA GLN A 203 11.46 -21.47 19.43
C GLN A 203 11.90 -20.79 20.73
N LYS A 204 12.25 -19.51 20.69
CA LYS A 204 12.61 -18.73 21.88
C LYS A 204 11.49 -18.70 22.91
N THR A 205 10.25 -18.48 22.49
CA THR A 205 9.10 -18.51 23.40
C THR A 205 8.86 -19.90 23.99
N LYS A 206 9.01 -20.97 23.20
CA LYS A 206 8.90 -22.34 23.68
C LYS A 206 9.99 -22.66 24.71
N ALA A 207 11.24 -22.36 24.39
CA ALA A 207 12.37 -22.58 25.29
C ALA A 207 12.20 -21.79 26.61
N ALA A 208 11.85 -20.51 26.54
CA ALA A 208 11.60 -19.70 27.75
C ALA A 208 10.42 -20.24 28.58
N ARG A 209 9.38 -20.79 27.94
CA ARG A 209 8.27 -21.44 28.65
C ARG A 209 8.72 -22.72 29.35
N GLU A 210 9.50 -23.56 28.68
CA GLU A 210 10.03 -24.80 29.26
C GLU A 210 10.98 -24.52 30.42
N GLU A 211 11.85 -23.51 30.28
CA GLU A 211 12.75 -23.02 31.33
C GLU A 211 11.97 -22.50 32.53
N TYR A 212 10.94 -21.67 32.30
CA TYR A 212 10.09 -21.15 33.37
C TYR A 212 9.29 -22.26 34.07
N GLU A 213 8.81 -23.27 33.33
CA GLU A 213 8.10 -24.41 33.94
C GLU A 213 9.01 -25.23 34.85
N LYS A 214 10.27 -25.48 34.45
CA LYS A 214 11.27 -26.12 35.30
C LYS A 214 11.52 -25.33 36.58
N PHE A 215 11.74 -24.02 36.44
CA PHE A 215 11.88 -23.11 37.58
C PHE A 215 10.66 -23.15 38.51
N LEU A 216 9.44 -23.14 37.97
CA LEU A 216 8.21 -23.21 38.77
C LEU A 216 8.10 -24.52 39.56
N VAL A 217 8.54 -25.65 39.00
CA VAL A 217 8.53 -26.94 39.70
C VAL A 217 9.49 -26.93 40.87
N GLU A 218 10.72 -26.46 40.68
CA GLU A 218 11.73 -26.33 41.74
C GLU A 218 11.29 -25.35 42.83
N TRP A 219 10.78 -24.19 42.44
CA TRP A 219 10.27 -23.18 43.36
C TRP A 219 9.07 -23.69 44.16
N ARG A 220 8.13 -24.41 43.53
CA ARG A 220 6.99 -25.05 44.22
C ARG A 220 7.48 -26.08 45.24
N LYS A 221 8.48 -26.90 44.89
CA LYS A 221 9.09 -27.86 45.82
C LYS A 221 9.69 -27.15 47.02
N GLN A 222 10.53 -26.14 46.81
CA GLN A 222 11.16 -25.36 47.88
C GLN A 222 10.14 -24.65 48.77
N ARG A 223 9.09 -24.09 48.18
CA ARG A 223 8.00 -23.44 48.93
C ARG A 223 7.26 -24.44 49.81
N ASN A 224 6.93 -25.62 49.27
CA ASN A 224 6.23 -26.66 50.03
C ASN A 224 7.10 -27.21 51.17
N THR A 225 8.40 -27.46 50.94
CA THR A 225 9.31 -27.92 52.01
C THR A 225 9.49 -26.85 53.09
N THR A 226 9.60 -25.57 52.72
CA THR A 226 9.63 -24.47 53.69
C THR A 226 8.35 -24.39 54.50
N ALA A 227 7.19 -24.55 53.86
CA ALA A 227 5.90 -24.57 54.55
C ALA A 227 5.77 -25.75 55.51
N GLN A 228 6.26 -26.94 55.14
CA GLN A 228 6.30 -28.11 56.04
C GLN A 228 7.20 -27.86 57.26
N LYS A 229 8.39 -27.28 57.09
CA LYS A 229 9.28 -26.93 58.21
C LYS A 229 8.64 -25.99 59.21
N VAL A 230 7.88 -25.00 58.74
CA VAL A 230 7.12 -24.07 59.60
C VAL A 230 6.01 -24.79 60.38
N ILE A 231 5.44 -25.86 59.83
CA ILE A 231 4.42 -26.69 60.50
C ILE A 231 5.06 -27.66 61.52
N GLU A 232 6.28 -28.12 61.26
CA GLU A 232 7.01 -29.09 62.10
C GLU A 232 7.73 -28.47 63.31
N GLU A 233 7.91 -27.15 63.40
CA GLU A 233 8.36 -26.50 64.63
C GLU A 233 7.31 -26.68 65.76
N PRO A 234 7.62 -27.37 66.87
CA PRO A 234 6.62 -27.69 67.88
C PRO A 234 6.25 -26.51 68.78
N LYS A 235 4.95 -26.39 69.05
CA LYS A 235 4.37 -25.75 70.25
C LYS A 235 5.21 -26.12 71.48
N LYS A 236 5.94 -25.17 72.07
CA LYS A 236 6.70 -25.40 73.32
C LYS A 236 5.74 -25.69 74.47
N THR A 237 5.70 -26.95 74.91
CA THR A 237 5.18 -27.38 76.21
C THR A 237 6.20 -27.04 77.31
N VAL A 238 5.73 -26.36 78.35
CA VAL A 238 6.43 -26.12 79.61
C VAL A 238 6.64 -27.47 80.34
N PRO A 239 7.80 -27.74 80.98
CA PRO A 239 8.01 -28.99 81.71
C PRO A 239 7.31 -28.94 83.08
N VAL A 240 6.61 -30.03 83.42
CA VAL A 240 5.93 -30.25 84.71
C VAL A 240 6.94 -30.80 85.72
N ALA A 241 6.94 -30.21 86.92
CA ALA A 241 7.70 -30.62 88.10
C ALA A 241 7.07 -31.85 88.79
N ALA A 242 7.92 -32.61 89.49
CA ALA A 242 7.60 -33.85 90.18
C ALA A 242 6.63 -33.68 91.37
N ASP A 243 5.74 -34.67 91.47
CA ASP A 243 5.04 -35.27 92.62
C ASP A 243 4.73 -34.44 93.87
N ASN A 244 3.43 -34.38 94.22
CA ASN A 244 3.02 -34.74 95.57
C ASN A 244 1.57 -35.27 95.63
N LYS A 245 1.39 -36.37 96.37
CA LYS A 245 0.12 -37.05 96.67
C LYS A 245 -0.74 -36.20 97.61
N ASN A 246 -2.02 -36.00 97.31
CA ASN A 246 -3.17 -36.58 98.03
C ASN A 246 -4.51 -35.87 97.72
N ASN A 247 -5.56 -36.69 97.77
CA ASN A 247 -6.95 -36.39 98.15
C ASN A 247 -8.05 -36.26 97.06
N LYS A 248 -9.22 -36.77 97.46
CA LYS A 248 -10.36 -37.28 96.68
C LYS A 248 -11.42 -36.22 96.27
N ASN A 249 -12.27 -36.65 95.32
CA ASN A 249 -13.68 -36.27 95.02
C ASN A 249 -14.02 -35.31 93.85
N ALA A 250 -14.53 -35.90 92.74
CA ALA A 250 -15.75 -35.61 91.94
C ALA A 250 -16.00 -34.20 91.29
N PRO A 251 -17.00 -33.98 90.39
CA PRO A 251 -16.81 -34.01 88.92
C PRO A 251 -17.42 -32.81 88.10
N VAL A 252 -17.17 -32.82 86.77
CA VAL A 252 -17.93 -32.18 85.64
C VAL A 252 -17.69 -30.69 85.30
N GLN A 253 -17.41 -30.37 84.01
CA GLN A 253 -18.24 -29.54 83.09
C GLN A 253 -17.64 -29.34 81.67
N LYS A 254 -18.56 -29.22 80.70
CA LYS A 254 -18.41 -29.25 79.23
C LYS A 254 -18.42 -27.85 78.59
N GLN A 255 -18.02 -27.81 77.30
CA GLN A 255 -18.50 -26.95 76.17
C GLN A 255 -17.65 -25.71 75.77
N PRO A 256 -17.87 -25.07 74.58
CA PRO A 256 -17.74 -25.62 73.22
C PRO A 256 -17.07 -24.64 72.20
N VAL A 257 -16.96 -25.11 70.95
CA VAL A 257 -16.43 -24.49 69.71
C VAL A 257 -17.19 -23.22 69.26
N VAL A 258 -16.48 -22.21 68.74
CA VAL A 258 -17.06 -21.18 67.83
C VAL A 258 -16.14 -20.92 66.63
N ASN A 259 -16.75 -21.00 65.46
CA ASN A 259 -16.22 -20.84 64.11
C ASN A 259 -16.50 -19.40 63.62
N LYS A 260 -15.57 -18.73 62.91
CA LYS A 260 -15.91 -17.50 62.15
C LYS A 260 -15.05 -17.32 60.88
N LYS A 261 -15.75 -17.34 59.75
CA LYS A 261 -15.32 -16.92 58.40
C LYS A 261 -14.78 -15.48 58.38
N GLN A 262 -13.85 -15.18 57.47
CA GLN A 262 -13.77 -13.89 56.77
C GLN A 262 -12.98 -13.96 55.44
N GLN A 263 -13.28 -12.97 54.58
CA GLN A 263 -13.13 -12.82 53.13
C GLN A 263 -11.74 -12.34 52.64
N PRO A 264 -11.47 -12.25 51.31
CA PRO A 264 -10.14 -11.98 50.75
C PRO A 264 -9.89 -10.48 50.49
N LEU A 265 -8.62 -10.04 50.57
CA LEU A 265 -8.20 -8.68 50.26
C LEU A 265 -7.11 -8.60 49.17
N ALA A 266 -7.12 -7.46 48.51
CA ALA A 266 -6.56 -7.15 47.21
C ALA A 266 -5.07 -6.72 47.20
N LYS A 267 -4.57 -6.69 45.97
CA LYS A 267 -3.32 -6.14 45.43
C LYS A 267 -2.86 -4.83 46.09
N ASN A 268 -1.55 -4.70 46.29
CA ASN A 268 -0.83 -3.44 46.11
C ASN A 268 0.59 -3.68 45.57
N THR A 269 0.95 -2.87 44.59
CA THR A 269 2.24 -2.76 43.90
C THR A 269 3.13 -1.73 44.60
N THR A 270 4.42 -2.00 44.74
CA THR A 270 5.42 -0.97 45.02
C THR A 270 6.70 -1.21 44.22
N ALA A 271 7.19 -0.13 43.63
CA ALA A 271 8.38 -0.01 42.80
C ALA A 271 9.68 -0.06 43.63
N VAL A 272 10.78 -0.52 43.01
CA VAL A 272 12.13 -0.45 43.59
C VAL A 272 13.01 0.42 42.69
N GLN A 273 13.61 1.43 43.32
CA GLN A 273 14.60 2.37 42.79
C GLN A 273 15.98 1.70 42.63
N GLN A 274 16.72 2.08 41.59
CA GLN A 274 18.12 1.68 41.38
C GLN A 274 19.07 2.78 41.87
N THR A 275 20.06 2.40 42.68
CA THR A 275 21.14 3.26 43.18
C THR A 275 22.29 3.35 42.18
N ALA A 276 22.81 4.57 41.99
CA ALA A 276 23.95 4.91 41.13
C ALA A 276 25.30 4.69 41.84
N ALA A 277 26.31 4.26 41.08
CA ALA A 277 27.71 4.20 41.50
C ALA A 277 28.57 5.16 40.65
N GLN A 278 29.37 5.95 41.35
CA GLN A 278 30.22 7.04 40.86
C GLN A 278 31.55 6.53 40.29
N LYS A 279 32.07 7.17 39.23
CA LYS A 279 33.49 7.06 38.82
C LYS A 279 34.07 8.46 38.55
N LYS A 280 35.27 8.65 39.10
CA LYS A 280 36.04 9.88 39.29
C LYS A 280 36.65 10.41 37.98
N THR A 281 36.74 11.74 37.86
CA THR A 281 37.52 12.48 36.84
C THR A 281 38.71 13.18 37.51
N ALA A 282 39.85 13.21 36.84
CA ALA A 282 40.99 14.09 37.11
C ALA A 282 41.27 14.98 35.87
N PRO A 283 41.92 16.17 36.01
CA PRO A 283 41.69 17.33 35.15
C PRO A 283 42.90 17.75 34.27
N VAL A 284 42.80 18.94 33.66
CA VAL A 284 43.85 19.87 33.09
C VAL A 284 43.72 20.08 31.55
N PRO A 285 43.95 21.29 30.96
CA PRO A 285 43.43 22.65 31.23
C PRO A 285 42.95 23.39 29.94
N ALA A 286 42.52 24.65 30.07
CA ALA A 286 41.96 25.50 29.01
C ALA A 286 43.01 26.24 28.13
N LYS A 287 42.66 26.52 26.86
CA LYS A 287 42.99 27.79 26.15
C LYS A 287 42.17 28.02 24.85
N ALA A 288 41.43 29.14 24.87
CA ALA A 288 41.14 30.16 23.84
C ALA A 288 40.54 29.85 22.42
N SER A 289 39.40 30.53 22.20
CA SER A 289 38.96 31.35 21.02
C SER A 289 38.68 30.71 19.65
N ALA A 290 37.40 30.79 19.21
CA ALA A 290 36.94 31.72 18.16
C ALA A 290 35.46 31.47 17.81
N ALA A 291 34.71 32.56 17.65
CA ALA A 291 33.28 32.60 17.39
C ALA A 291 32.92 32.19 15.95
N THR A 292 31.78 31.51 15.77
CA THR A 292 30.84 31.70 14.63
C THR A 292 29.49 31.04 14.97
N THR A 293 28.47 31.87 15.15
CA THR A 293 27.07 31.50 15.38
C THR A 293 26.40 30.92 14.14
N GLN A 294 25.87 29.69 14.24
CA GLN A 294 24.86 29.16 13.30
C GLN A 294 23.71 28.49 14.06
N LYS A 295 22.49 28.78 13.57
CA LYS A 295 21.16 28.41 14.06
C LYS A 295 20.99 26.91 14.34
N ALA A 296 20.37 26.59 15.48
CA ALA A 296 19.83 25.28 15.81
C ALA A 296 18.42 25.06 15.21
N PRO A 297 18.11 23.88 14.65
CA PRO A 297 16.75 23.44 14.37
C PRO A 297 16.23 22.51 15.49
N VAL A 298 14.99 22.78 15.92
CA VAL A 298 14.22 22.04 16.93
C VAL A 298 13.78 20.67 16.42
N GLN A 299 13.91 19.68 17.29
CA GLN A 299 13.57 18.27 17.11
C GLN A 299 12.04 18.04 17.12
N LYS A 300 11.53 17.19 16.21
CA LYS A 300 10.18 16.61 16.29
C LYS A 300 10.26 15.10 16.40
N ALA A 301 9.70 14.56 17.48
CA ALA A 301 9.43 13.15 17.69
C ALA A 301 8.29 12.64 16.75
N PRO A 302 8.32 11.38 16.29
CA PRO A 302 7.19 10.77 15.61
C PRO A 302 6.32 9.96 16.58
N VAL A 303 5.07 10.38 16.74
CA VAL A 303 4.01 9.56 17.35
C VAL A 303 3.48 8.59 16.29
N ALA A 304 3.51 7.30 16.64
CA ALA A 304 2.94 6.21 15.87
C ALA A 304 1.44 6.08 16.17
N GLU A 305 0.60 6.06 15.14
CA GLU A 305 -0.81 5.70 15.29
C GLU A 305 -1.16 4.55 14.33
N LYS A 306 -1.68 3.47 14.94
CA LYS A 306 -2.12 2.23 14.30
C LYS A 306 -3.45 2.45 13.59
N LYS A 307 -3.58 2.02 12.34
CA LYS A 307 -4.89 1.72 11.73
C LYS A 307 -4.89 0.30 11.18
N ALA A 308 -5.81 -0.51 11.69
CA ALA A 308 -6.14 -1.84 11.21
C ALA A 308 -6.94 -1.77 9.90
N PRO A 309 -6.79 -2.74 8.97
CA PRO A 309 -7.67 -2.85 7.82
C PRO A 309 -8.89 -3.73 8.15
N VAL A 310 -10.07 -3.20 7.79
CA VAL A 310 -11.37 -3.89 7.79
C VAL A 310 -11.35 -5.00 6.72
N ALA A 311 -11.73 -6.21 7.10
CA ALA A 311 -11.84 -7.37 6.24
C ALA A 311 -13.22 -7.43 5.58
N GLU A 312 -13.26 -7.41 4.25
CA GLU A 312 -14.46 -7.68 3.45
C GLU A 312 -14.56 -9.19 3.20
N LYS A 313 -15.64 -9.81 3.68
CA LYS A 313 -15.95 -11.23 3.47
C LYS A 313 -16.42 -11.46 2.03
N LYS A 314 -15.76 -12.34 1.27
CA LYS A 314 -16.33 -13.01 0.10
C LYS A 314 -16.34 -14.52 0.34
N ALA A 315 -17.53 -15.11 0.24
CA ALA A 315 -17.77 -16.55 0.34
C ALA A 315 -17.22 -17.31 -0.88
N PRO A 316 -16.85 -18.61 -0.74
CA PRO A 316 -16.38 -19.41 -1.87
C PRO A 316 -17.57 -19.99 -2.66
N VAL A 317 -17.53 -19.82 -3.98
CA VAL A 317 -18.40 -20.50 -4.95
C VAL A 317 -17.87 -21.92 -5.16
N ALA A 318 -18.74 -22.91 -5.00
CA ALA A 318 -18.46 -24.32 -5.22
C ALA A 318 -18.34 -24.62 -6.73
N GLU A 319 -17.23 -25.26 -7.11
CA GLU A 319 -16.91 -25.66 -8.48
C GLU A 319 -17.55 -27.05 -8.74
N LYS A 320 -18.59 -27.10 -9.58
CA LYS A 320 -19.16 -28.34 -10.10
C LYS A 320 -18.21 -28.93 -11.16
N LYS A 321 -17.63 -30.10 -10.88
CA LYS A 321 -16.91 -30.92 -11.86
C LYS A 321 -17.87 -31.39 -12.96
N ALA A 322 -17.52 -31.16 -14.23
CA ALA A 322 -18.14 -31.79 -15.38
C ALA A 322 -17.59 -33.22 -15.58
N PRO A 323 -18.39 -34.19 -16.07
CA PRO A 323 -17.95 -35.56 -16.29
C PRO A 323 -17.19 -35.71 -17.62
N VAL A 324 -16.18 -36.59 -17.59
CA VAL A 324 -15.34 -37.00 -18.73
C VAL A 324 -16.15 -37.92 -19.67
N PRO A 325 -16.14 -37.74 -21.01
CA PRO A 325 -16.80 -38.65 -21.92
C PRO A 325 -15.94 -39.91 -22.17
N THR A 326 -16.55 -41.07 -22.01
CA THR A 326 -15.99 -42.40 -22.31
C THR A 326 -15.85 -42.62 -23.83
N GLU A 327 -14.68 -43.03 -24.27
CA GLU A 327 -14.38 -43.41 -25.65
C GLU A 327 -15.20 -44.65 -26.08
N LYS A 328 -15.93 -44.51 -27.19
CA LYS A 328 -16.55 -45.62 -27.92
C LYS A 328 -15.47 -46.41 -28.64
N LYS A 329 -15.33 -47.70 -28.32
CA LYS A 329 -14.67 -48.68 -29.18
C LYS A 329 -15.38 -48.76 -30.53
N THR A 330 -14.71 -48.31 -31.58
CA THR A 330 -15.00 -48.74 -32.96
C THR A 330 -13.85 -49.62 -33.41
N GLY A 331 -14.12 -50.91 -33.59
CA GLY A 331 -13.17 -51.85 -34.18
C GLY A 331 -13.05 -51.66 -35.69
N LYS A 332 -11.98 -52.20 -36.26
CA LYS A 332 -12.02 -52.95 -37.52
C LYS A 332 -10.68 -53.63 -37.81
N LYS A 333 -10.82 -54.91 -38.18
CA LYS A 333 -9.96 -55.77 -39.01
C LYS A 333 -8.54 -56.06 -38.54
#